data_AF-A0A9N9XT62-F1
#
_entry.id   AF-A0A9N9XT62-F1
#
_cell.length_a   1.000
_cell.length_b   1.000
_cell.length_c   1.000
_cell.angle_alpha   90.00
_cell.angle_beta   90.00
_cell.angle_gamma   90.00
#
_symmetry.space_group_name_H-M   'P 1'
#
loop_
_entity.id
_entity.type
_entity.pdbx_description
1 polymer ?
#
loop_
_entity_poly.entity_id
_entity_poly.type
_entity_poly.pdbx_seq_one_letter_code
_entity_poly.pdbx_strand_id
1 'polypeptide(L)'
;MRAKISYYLFTCNIHRSNRIRQLTTMCSNKRGALIVVEGVDRSGKSTQCKKLVEALEQANFPAKLMTFPDRTTLTGKLIDDYLKNKDCKLNDQAIHLLFSANRWENVEKMKSLINCGVTLVIDRYSYSGIAFSAVKKVMNLDWCKQPENGLPKPDLVFLLTISLEEMLTRPGFGNERYENMSFQNNVANMYNSLCSDKDNWVKINAAGSIEEVHKKLVDISLNTIREVESLPLKSLYFEKS
;
A
#
# COMPACT_ATOMS: atom_id res chain seq x y z
N MET A 1 -18.11 50.65 12.55
CA MET A 1 -17.23 49.51 12.19
C MET A 1 -18.08 48.27 11.89
N ARG A 2 -18.37 48.01 10.61
CA ARG A 2 -18.93 46.74 10.13
C ARG A 2 -18.25 46.44 8.79
N ALA A 3 -17.33 45.50 8.78
CA ALA A 3 -16.65 45.05 7.56
C ALA A 3 -17.58 44.10 6.80
N LYS A 4 -17.99 44.47 5.59
CA LYS A 4 -18.61 43.58 4.61
C LYS A 4 -17.49 42.82 3.90
N ILE A 5 -17.48 41.49 4.05
CA ILE A 5 -16.60 40.61 3.27
C ILE A 5 -17.27 40.42 1.90
N SER A 6 -16.62 40.93 0.85
CA SER A 6 -17.05 40.77 -0.54
C SER A 6 -16.49 39.45 -1.07
N TYR A 7 -17.37 38.51 -1.41
CA TYR A 7 -16.99 37.28 -2.11
C TYR A 7 -16.58 37.62 -3.54
N TYR A 8 -15.34 37.30 -3.92
CA TYR A 8 -14.88 37.33 -5.30
C TYR A 8 -15.47 36.13 -6.05
N LEU A 9 -16.59 36.36 -6.74
CA LEU A 9 -17.09 35.46 -7.79
C LEU A 9 -16.37 35.82 -9.09
N PHE A 10 -15.42 34.98 -9.51
CA PHE A 10 -14.81 35.07 -10.82
C PHE A 10 -15.79 34.51 -11.87
N THR A 11 -16.64 35.37 -12.44
CA THR A 11 -17.45 35.02 -13.61
C THR A 11 -16.60 35.15 -14.86
N CYS A 12 -16.03 34.04 -15.34
CA CYS A 12 -15.44 33.99 -16.68
C CYS A 12 -16.52 33.55 -17.67
N ASN A 13 -17.06 34.51 -18.41
CA ASN A 13 -18.07 34.33 -19.43
C ASN A 13 -17.36 34.36 -20.79
N ILE A 14 -16.99 33.20 -21.35
CA ILE A 14 -16.51 33.10 -22.73
C ILE A 14 -17.17 31.90 -23.39
N HIS A 15 -18.12 32.21 -24.28
CA HIS A 15 -18.56 31.33 -25.35
C HIS A 15 -17.37 30.89 -26.21
N ARG A 16 -17.03 29.60 -26.18
CA ARG A 16 -16.69 28.78 -27.36
C ARG A 16 -16.27 27.37 -26.94
N SER A 17 -16.84 26.40 -27.64
CA SER A 17 -16.45 24.98 -27.71
C SER A 17 -17.41 24.00 -27.02
N ASN A 18 -18.29 23.40 -27.82
CA ASN A 18 -19.09 22.22 -27.53
C ASN A 18 -18.26 20.95 -27.22
N ARG A 19 -16.95 21.06 -26.96
CA ARG A 19 -16.07 19.94 -26.58
C ARG A 19 -15.78 19.84 -25.08
N ILE A 20 -16.14 20.84 -24.28
CA ILE A 20 -15.88 20.83 -22.82
C ILE A 20 -17.04 20.17 -22.04
N ARG A 21 -18.18 19.92 -22.69
CA ARG A 21 -19.37 19.28 -22.06
C ARG A 21 -19.32 17.75 -21.94
N GLN A 22 -18.21 17.08 -22.30
CA GLN A 22 -18.07 15.62 -22.20
C GLN A 22 -17.01 15.13 -21.19
N LEU A 23 -16.45 16.02 -20.37
CA LEU A 23 -15.50 15.66 -19.30
C LEU A 23 -16.01 15.95 -17.88
N THR A 24 -17.32 16.12 -17.71
CA THR A 24 -18.00 15.67 -16.49
C THR A 24 -18.21 14.17 -16.61
N THR A 25 -17.11 13.43 -16.67
CA THR A 25 -17.10 11.97 -16.57
C THR A 25 -17.75 11.62 -15.24
N MET A 26 -18.81 10.83 -15.32
CA MET A 26 -19.59 10.31 -14.20
C MET A 26 -18.62 9.85 -13.09
N CYS A 27 -18.51 10.59 -12.00
CA CYS A 27 -18.09 9.96 -10.74
C CYS A 27 -19.17 8.94 -10.46
N SER A 28 -18.88 7.67 -10.72
CA SER A 28 -19.70 6.60 -10.17
C SER A 28 -19.81 6.86 -8.67
N ASN A 29 -20.99 6.70 -8.08
CA ASN A 29 -21.15 6.63 -6.62
C ASN A 29 -20.41 5.43 -5.99
N LYS A 30 -19.57 4.75 -6.77
CA LYS A 30 -18.82 3.56 -6.45
C LYS A 30 -17.34 3.91 -6.40
N ARG A 31 -16.71 3.68 -5.25
CA ARG A 31 -15.27 3.83 -5.09
C ARG A 31 -14.52 2.58 -5.55
N GLY A 32 -13.23 2.73 -5.82
CA GLY A 32 -12.32 1.58 -5.99
C GLY A 32 -11.99 0.90 -4.66
N ALA A 33 -11.42 -0.30 -4.73
CA ALA A 33 -10.89 -1.00 -3.56
C ALA A 33 -9.46 -0.57 -3.23
N LEU A 34 -9.06 -0.68 -1.97
CA LEU A 34 -7.66 -0.58 -1.53
C LEU A 34 -7.13 -1.99 -1.19
N ILE A 35 -6.34 -2.56 -2.10
CA ILE A 35 -5.78 -3.91 -2.00
C ILE A 35 -4.28 -3.81 -1.72
N VAL A 36 -3.83 -4.38 -0.62
CA VAL A 36 -2.41 -4.41 -0.23
C VAL A 36 -1.86 -5.81 -0.37
N VAL A 37 -0.62 -5.91 -0.87
CA VAL A 37 0.14 -7.17 -0.91
C VAL A 37 1.37 -7.04 -0.02
N GLU A 38 1.40 -7.86 1.03
CA GLU A 38 2.48 -7.96 2.00
C GLU A 38 3.20 -9.31 1.92
N GLY A 39 4.34 -9.39 2.59
CA GLY A 39 5.17 -10.59 2.67
C GLY A 39 6.65 -10.26 2.78
N VAL A 40 7.44 -11.27 3.13
CA VAL A 40 8.91 -11.18 3.18
C VAL A 40 9.51 -10.79 1.83
N ASP A 41 10.77 -10.36 1.86
CA ASP A 41 11.51 -10.09 0.62
C ASP A 41 11.47 -11.33 -0.27
N ARG A 42 11.30 -11.10 -1.57
CA ARG A 42 11.18 -12.15 -2.60
C ARG A 42 9.99 -13.07 -2.54
N SER A 43 8.96 -12.78 -1.76
CA SER A 43 7.70 -13.55 -1.84
C SER A 43 6.98 -13.41 -3.20
N GLY A 44 7.41 -12.51 -4.09
CA GLY A 44 6.86 -12.33 -5.44
C GLY A 44 5.85 -11.18 -5.56
N LYS A 45 5.76 -10.32 -4.53
CA LYS A 45 4.80 -9.20 -4.46
C LYS A 45 4.79 -8.34 -5.72
N SER A 46 5.94 -7.82 -6.14
CA SER A 46 5.99 -6.89 -7.27
C SER A 46 5.51 -7.52 -8.59
N THR A 47 5.83 -8.80 -8.81
CA THR A 47 5.32 -9.57 -9.96
C THR A 47 3.81 -9.72 -9.88
N GLN A 48 3.30 -10.14 -8.72
CA GLN A 48 1.88 -10.37 -8.51
C GLN A 48 1.05 -9.08 -8.58
N CYS A 49 1.56 -7.97 -8.03
CA CYS A 49 0.87 -6.67 -8.07
C CYS A 49 0.73 -6.15 -9.51
N LYS A 50 1.79 -6.26 -10.32
CA LYS A 50 1.75 -5.86 -11.74
C LYS A 50 0.72 -6.67 -12.51
N LYS A 51 0.80 -8.01 -12.43
CA LYS A 51 -0.16 -8.90 -13.09
C LYS A 51 -1.59 -8.65 -12.60
N LEU A 52 -1.79 -8.39 -11.30
CA LEU A 52 -3.11 -8.12 -10.74
C LEU A 52 -3.72 -6.84 -11.32
N VAL A 53 -2.95 -5.76 -11.46
CA VAL A 53 -3.45 -4.53 -12.12
C VAL A 53 -3.87 -4.80 -13.56
N GLU A 54 -3.03 -5.48 -14.34
CA GLU A 54 -3.35 -5.84 -15.73
C GLU A 54 -4.63 -6.68 -15.83
N ALA A 55 -4.80 -7.68 -14.95
CA ALA A 55 -5.97 -8.54 -14.93
C ALA A 55 -7.26 -7.79 -14.53
N LEU A 56 -7.17 -6.86 -13.57
CA LEU A 56 -8.30 -6.02 -13.17
C LEU A 56 -8.73 -5.08 -14.30
N GLU A 57 -7.78 -4.46 -15.00
CA GLU A 57 -8.05 -3.60 -16.15
C GLU A 57 -8.71 -4.39 -17.29
N GLN A 58 -8.23 -5.60 -17.59
CA GLN A 58 -8.84 -6.50 -18.57
C GLN A 58 -10.27 -6.93 -18.19
N ALA A 59 -10.55 -7.01 -16.89
CA ALA A 59 -11.88 -7.27 -16.36
C ALA A 59 -12.79 -6.02 -16.26
N ASN A 60 -12.37 -4.89 -16.85
CA ASN A 60 -13.06 -3.59 -16.83
C ASN A 60 -13.16 -2.93 -15.43
N PHE A 61 -12.24 -3.25 -14.52
CA PHE A 61 -12.08 -2.53 -13.26
C PHE A 61 -10.86 -1.60 -13.36
N PRO A 62 -11.03 -0.26 -13.33
CA PRO A 62 -9.91 0.65 -13.33
C PRO A 62 -8.99 0.36 -12.14
N ALA A 63 -7.70 0.15 -12.39
CA ALA A 63 -6.74 -0.20 -11.36
C ALA A 63 -5.44 0.60 -11.50
N LYS A 64 -4.71 0.77 -10.40
CA LYS A 64 -3.40 1.41 -10.40
C LYS A 64 -2.46 0.79 -9.38
N LEU A 65 -1.23 0.54 -9.83
CA LEU A 65 -0.14 0.10 -8.97
C LEU A 65 0.43 1.28 -8.16
N MET A 66 0.61 1.07 -6.86
CA MET A 66 1.47 1.88 -6.01
C MET A 66 2.45 0.97 -5.24
N THR A 67 3.57 1.52 -4.80
CA THR A 67 4.59 0.77 -4.06
C THR A 67 5.12 1.63 -2.94
N PHE A 68 5.31 1.06 -1.75
CA PHE A 68 5.97 1.74 -0.64
C PHE A 68 7.28 1.04 -0.25
N PRO A 69 8.38 1.77 -0.04
CA PRO A 69 8.48 3.23 -0.14
C PRO A 69 8.36 3.72 -1.60
N ASP A 70 7.68 4.85 -1.82
CA ASP A 70 7.70 5.55 -3.09
C ASP A 70 9.05 6.27 -3.19
N ARG A 71 10.02 5.62 -3.83
CA ARG A 71 11.41 6.09 -3.94
C ARG A 71 11.57 7.34 -4.81
N THR A 72 10.51 7.85 -5.43
CA THR A 72 10.56 9.04 -6.29
C THR A 72 10.49 10.36 -5.50
N THR A 73 9.93 10.32 -4.29
CA THR A 73 9.70 11.50 -3.45
C THR A 73 10.94 11.87 -2.62
N LEU A 74 10.90 13.02 -1.93
CA LEU A 74 12.02 13.45 -1.08
C LEU A 74 12.29 12.46 0.05
N THR A 75 11.24 12.05 0.78
CA THR A 75 11.34 11.03 1.84
C THR A 75 11.75 9.68 1.26
N GLY A 76 11.22 9.35 0.08
CA GLY A 76 11.56 8.15 -0.68
C GLY A 76 13.03 8.00 -1.02
N LYS A 77 13.68 9.08 -1.47
CA LYS A 77 15.11 9.10 -1.79
C LYS A 77 15.98 8.85 -0.56
N LEU A 78 15.64 9.48 0.57
CA LEU A 78 16.35 9.24 1.84
C LEU A 78 16.23 7.78 2.30
N ILE A 79 15.04 7.19 2.12
CA ILE A 79 14.81 5.78 2.42
C ILE A 79 15.61 4.88 1.46
N ASP A 80 15.62 5.18 0.16
CA ASP A 80 16.37 4.44 -0.86
C ASP A 80 17.87 4.41 -0.54
N ASP A 81 18.44 5.58 -0.21
CA ASP A 81 19.83 5.72 0.22
C ASP A 81 20.12 4.88 1.46
N TYR A 82 19.24 4.93 2.47
CA TYR A 82 19.39 4.11 3.68
C TYR A 82 19.36 2.60 3.39
N LEU A 83 18.49 2.15 2.48
CA LEU A 83 18.33 0.73 2.14
C LEU A 83 19.51 0.18 1.32
N LYS A 84 20.06 0.99 0.40
CA LYS A 84 21.16 0.60 -0.49
C LYS A 84 22.54 0.77 0.16
N ASN A 85 22.73 1.83 0.93
CA ASN A 85 24.02 2.13 1.55
C ASN A 85 24.07 1.60 2.99
N LYS A 86 24.77 0.48 3.20
CA LYS A 86 24.93 -0.15 4.53
C LYS A 86 25.65 0.75 5.54
N ASP A 87 26.49 1.67 5.06
CA ASP A 87 27.25 2.63 5.89
C ASP A 87 26.43 3.87 6.25
N CYS A 88 25.28 4.10 5.61
CA CYS A 88 24.35 5.14 6.04
C CYS A 88 23.85 4.80 7.45
N LYS A 89 24.26 5.62 8.43
CA LYS A 89 23.84 5.48 9.82
C LYS A 89 22.66 6.42 10.07
N LEU A 90 21.48 5.83 10.19
CA LEU A 90 20.28 6.53 10.63
C LEU A 90 19.70 5.78 11.83
N ASN A 91 19.24 6.54 12.82
CA ASN A 91 18.56 5.97 13.98
C ASN A 91 17.29 5.20 13.55
N ASP A 92 16.99 4.08 14.23
CA ASP A 92 15.90 3.18 13.85
C ASP A 92 14.51 3.81 13.97
N GLN A 93 14.29 4.67 14.97
CA GLN A 93 13.07 5.45 15.10
C GLN A 93 12.96 6.47 13.96
N ALA A 94 14.05 7.15 13.62
CA ALA A 94 14.07 8.14 12.54
C ALA A 94 13.73 7.52 11.17
N ILE A 95 14.36 6.39 10.81
CA ILE A 95 14.02 5.71 9.54
C ILE A 95 12.60 5.16 9.55
N HIS A 96 12.10 4.64 10.68
CA HIS A 96 10.71 4.20 10.80
C HIS A 96 9.73 5.33 10.50
N LEU A 97 9.96 6.51 11.10
CA LEU A 97 9.13 7.68 10.87
C LEU A 97 9.22 8.19 9.43
N LEU A 98 10.37 8.08 8.76
CA LEU A 98 10.48 8.39 7.32
C LEU A 98 9.63 7.46 6.46
N PHE A 99 9.65 6.14 6.74
CA PHE A 99 8.76 5.19 6.05
C PHE A 99 7.29 5.54 6.23
N SER A 100 6.90 5.97 7.45
CA SER A 100 5.54 6.41 7.73
C SER A 100 5.18 7.70 6.99
N ALA A 101 6.05 8.72 7.06
CA ALA A 101 5.88 9.98 6.35
C ALA A 101 5.72 9.79 4.83
N ASN A 102 6.48 8.85 4.25
CA ASN A 102 6.40 8.50 2.83
C ASN A 102 5.03 7.91 2.42
N ARG A 103 4.33 7.24 3.34
CA ARG A 103 2.93 6.84 3.13
C ARG A 103 1.97 8.01 3.27
N TRP A 104 2.16 8.84 4.31
CA TRP A 104 1.30 10.00 4.59
C TRP A 104 1.28 11.03 3.46
N GLU A 105 2.42 11.34 2.86
CA GLU A 105 2.50 12.27 1.73
C GLU A 105 1.71 11.79 0.48
N ASN A 106 1.39 10.49 0.41
CA ASN A 106 0.62 9.89 -0.68
C ASN A 106 -0.89 9.76 -0.37
N VAL A 107 -1.35 10.09 0.84
CA VAL A 107 -2.74 9.81 1.29
C VAL A 107 -3.80 10.51 0.45
N GLU A 108 -3.63 11.79 0.14
CA GLU A 108 -4.64 12.54 -0.61
C GLU A 108 -4.74 12.05 -2.06
N LYS A 109 -3.61 11.65 -2.66
CA LYS A 109 -3.59 10.97 -3.97
C LYS A 109 -4.31 9.62 -3.92
N MET A 110 -4.07 8.82 -2.87
CA MET A 110 -4.75 7.53 -2.70
C MET A 110 -6.27 7.71 -2.59
N LYS A 111 -6.73 8.59 -1.68
CA LYS A 111 -8.16 8.88 -1.49
C LYS A 111 -8.82 9.39 -2.75
N SER A 112 -8.17 10.31 -3.47
CA SER A 112 -8.68 10.86 -4.74
C SER A 112 -8.90 9.77 -5.78
N LEU A 113 -7.90 8.90 -6.01
CA LEU A 113 -8.01 7.80 -6.97
C LEU A 113 -9.12 6.81 -6.58
N ILE A 114 -9.16 6.42 -5.31
CA ILE A 114 -10.19 5.51 -4.78
C ILE A 114 -11.58 6.11 -4.98
N ASN A 115 -11.79 7.37 -4.62
CA ASN A 115 -13.09 8.04 -4.77
C ASN A 115 -13.52 8.20 -6.24
N CYS A 116 -12.57 8.24 -7.17
CA CYS A 116 -12.83 8.24 -8.61
C CYS A 116 -13.11 6.83 -9.18
N GLY A 117 -13.28 5.80 -8.33
CA GLY A 117 -13.56 4.44 -8.76
C GLY A 117 -12.32 3.60 -9.11
N VAL A 118 -11.11 4.13 -8.92
CA VAL A 118 -9.86 3.42 -9.26
C VAL A 118 -9.44 2.53 -8.09
N THR A 119 -9.33 1.23 -8.34
CA THR A 119 -8.77 0.27 -7.37
C THR A 119 -7.27 0.46 -7.25
N LEU A 120 -6.76 0.58 -6.03
CA LEU A 120 -5.33 0.64 -5.78
C LEU A 120 -4.81 -0.73 -5.39
N VAL A 121 -3.83 -1.23 -6.13
CA VAL A 121 -3.04 -2.40 -5.76
C VAL A 121 -1.70 -1.89 -5.24
N ILE A 122 -1.40 -2.17 -3.98
CA ILE A 122 -0.24 -1.60 -3.29
C ILE A 122 0.74 -2.70 -2.88
N ASP A 123 1.96 -2.64 -3.42
CA ASP A 123 3.10 -3.46 -3.00
C ASP A 123 3.73 -2.84 -1.73
N ARG A 124 3.50 -3.50 -0.58
CA ARG A 124 3.83 -3.06 0.78
C ARG A 124 3.07 -1.82 1.26
N TYR A 125 2.69 -1.81 2.53
CA TYR A 125 2.01 -0.68 3.16
C TYR A 125 2.46 -0.49 4.61
N SER A 126 1.55 -0.04 5.48
CA SER A 126 1.74 0.12 6.92
C SER A 126 2.34 -1.12 7.58
N TYR A 127 1.89 -2.32 7.19
CA TYR A 127 2.28 -3.56 7.85
C TYR A 127 3.74 -3.93 7.61
N SER A 128 4.29 -3.69 6.42
CA SER A 128 5.74 -3.73 6.18
C SER A 128 6.49 -2.80 7.12
N GLY A 129 6.03 -1.55 7.28
CA GLY A 129 6.65 -0.57 8.18
C GLY A 129 6.71 -1.05 9.63
N ILE A 130 5.59 -1.60 10.12
CA ILE A 130 5.49 -2.16 11.48
C ILE A 130 6.36 -3.41 11.63
N ALA A 131 6.23 -4.37 10.72
CA ALA A 131 6.89 -5.67 10.83
C ALA A 131 8.41 -5.54 10.81
N PHE A 132 8.98 -4.78 9.87
CA PHE A 132 10.43 -4.58 9.75
C PHE A 132 11.01 -3.78 10.92
N SER A 133 10.22 -2.92 11.55
CA SER A 133 10.71 -2.07 12.64
C SER A 133 10.64 -2.78 13.99
N ALA A 134 9.53 -3.48 14.26
CA ALA A 134 9.32 -4.20 15.52
C ALA A 134 10.34 -5.34 15.73
N VAL A 135 10.79 -6.00 14.66
CA VAL A 135 11.78 -7.09 14.77
C VAL A 135 13.16 -6.63 15.24
N LYS A 136 13.45 -5.33 15.16
CA LYS A 136 14.70 -4.74 15.68
C LYS A 136 14.72 -4.64 17.21
N LYS A 137 13.57 -4.81 17.87
CA LYS A 137 13.40 -4.79 19.33
C LYS A 137 13.83 -3.49 20.04
N VAL A 138 14.05 -2.41 19.28
CA VAL A 138 14.29 -1.05 19.81
C VAL A 138 13.00 -0.23 19.97
N MET A 139 11.91 -0.70 19.37
CA MET A 139 10.58 -0.10 19.39
C MET A 139 9.56 -1.22 19.58
N ASN A 140 8.60 -1.04 20.49
CA ASN A 140 7.55 -2.02 20.68
C ASN A 140 6.48 -1.90 19.57
N LEU A 141 5.59 -2.88 19.50
CA LEU A 141 4.59 -2.96 18.44
C LEU A 141 3.64 -1.75 18.43
N ASP A 142 3.25 -1.28 19.60
CA ASP A 142 2.31 -0.16 19.75
C ASP A 142 2.95 1.14 19.27
N TRP A 143 4.22 1.38 19.59
CA TRP A 143 4.99 2.51 19.09
C TRP A 143 5.08 2.47 17.56
N CYS A 144 5.38 1.32 16.95
CA CYS A 144 5.45 1.17 15.49
C CYS A 144 4.10 1.38 14.80
N LYS A 145 2.98 1.16 15.49
CA LYS A 145 1.61 1.34 14.96
C LYS A 145 1.15 2.80 15.02
N GLN A 146 1.61 3.59 16.01
CA GLN A 146 1.11 4.96 16.20
C GLN A 146 1.29 5.86 14.97
N PRO A 147 2.45 5.89 14.28
CA PRO A 147 2.63 6.73 13.09
C PRO A 147 1.68 6.38 11.96
N GLU A 148 1.17 5.14 11.93
CA GLU A 148 0.29 4.64 10.87
C GLU A 148 -1.19 4.91 11.12
N ASN A 149 -1.55 5.37 12.32
CA ASN A 149 -2.92 5.56 12.75
C ASN A 149 -3.61 6.69 11.95
N GLY A 150 -4.69 6.34 11.25
CA GLY A 150 -5.46 7.25 10.40
C GLY A 150 -5.22 7.07 8.90
N LEU A 151 -4.19 6.32 8.47
CA LEU A 151 -4.00 5.97 7.07
C LEU A 151 -5.24 5.24 6.50
N PRO A 152 -5.51 5.32 5.19
CA PRO A 152 -6.54 4.50 4.55
C PRO A 152 -6.44 3.02 4.93
N LYS A 153 -7.52 2.44 5.46
CA LYS A 153 -7.58 1.02 5.80
C LYS A 153 -7.76 0.20 4.53
N PRO A 154 -6.86 -0.76 4.26
CA PRO A 154 -7.04 -1.68 3.14
C PRO A 154 -8.34 -2.47 3.28
N ASP A 155 -9.07 -2.61 2.18
CA ASP A 155 -10.22 -3.49 2.08
C ASP A 155 -9.79 -4.96 2.08
N LEU A 156 -8.59 -5.23 1.55
CA LEU A 156 -7.99 -6.55 1.47
C LEU A 156 -6.47 -6.47 1.65
N VAL A 157 -5.92 -7.40 2.42
CA VAL A 157 -4.48 -7.58 2.60
C VAL A 157 -4.10 -9.01 2.26
N PHE A 158 -3.39 -9.19 1.16
CA PHE A 158 -2.75 -10.46 0.86
C PHE A 158 -1.44 -10.58 1.63
N LEU A 159 -1.24 -11.67 2.36
CA LEU A 159 0.05 -12.05 2.88
C LEU A 159 0.63 -13.20 2.05
N LEU A 160 1.60 -12.89 1.19
CA LEU A 160 2.32 -13.89 0.41
C LEU A 160 3.34 -14.59 1.32
N THR A 161 3.09 -15.86 1.64
CA THR A 161 3.96 -16.70 2.46
C THR A 161 4.79 -17.61 1.58
N ILE A 162 6.06 -17.76 1.90
CA ILE A 162 6.99 -18.67 1.21
C ILE A 162 7.90 -19.31 2.25
N SER A 163 8.36 -20.54 2.01
CA SER A 163 9.37 -21.15 2.88
C SER A 163 10.71 -20.42 2.75
N LEU A 164 11.57 -20.53 3.77
CA LEU A 164 12.92 -19.97 3.71
C LEU A 164 13.76 -20.62 2.60
N GLU A 165 13.57 -21.92 2.37
CA GLU A 165 14.28 -22.68 1.34
C GLU A 165 13.97 -22.15 -0.06
N GLU A 166 12.69 -21.93 -0.38
CA GLU A 166 12.26 -21.37 -1.67
C GLU A 166 12.62 -19.88 -1.83
N MET A 167 12.72 -19.13 -0.72
CA MET A 167 13.16 -17.74 -0.77
C MET A 167 14.61 -17.65 -1.27
N LEU A 168 15.47 -18.58 -0.85
CA LEU A 168 16.90 -18.63 -1.23
C LEU A 168 17.13 -19.00 -2.70
N THR A 169 16.22 -19.75 -3.33
CA THR A 169 16.36 -20.13 -4.73
C THR A 169 16.10 -18.94 -5.68
N ARG A 170 15.53 -17.84 -5.18
CA ARG A 170 15.20 -16.66 -5.98
C ARG A 170 16.42 -15.70 -6.08
N PRO A 171 16.76 -15.21 -7.28
CA PRO A 171 18.00 -14.46 -7.52
C PRO A 171 18.09 -13.11 -6.79
N GLY A 172 19.32 -12.71 -6.43
CA GLY A 172 19.69 -11.35 -5.99
C GLY A 172 19.87 -11.11 -4.48
N PHE A 173 20.02 -12.13 -3.62
CA PHE A 173 19.79 -12.03 -2.13
C PHE A 173 20.95 -11.35 -1.46
N GLY A 174 20.65 -10.35 -0.62
CA GLY A 174 21.65 -9.66 0.20
C GLY A 174 22.08 -8.30 -0.35
N ASN A 175 21.41 -7.80 -1.38
CA ASN A 175 21.74 -6.53 -2.02
C ASN A 175 21.28 -5.33 -1.18
N GLU A 176 20.13 -5.42 -0.52
CA GLU A 176 19.61 -4.37 0.35
C GLU A 176 19.78 -4.72 1.85
N ARG A 177 19.75 -3.69 2.70
CA ARG A 177 20.02 -3.77 4.15
C ARG A 177 19.32 -4.91 4.89
N TYR A 178 18.08 -5.24 4.52
CA TYR A 178 17.25 -6.20 5.25
C TYR A 178 17.17 -7.58 4.59
N GLU A 179 17.85 -7.80 3.47
CA GLU A 179 17.89 -9.10 2.80
C GLU A 179 18.88 -10.06 3.50
N ASN A 180 18.66 -10.31 4.80
CA ASN A 180 19.39 -11.31 5.57
C ASN A 180 18.41 -12.32 6.19
N MET A 181 18.82 -13.59 6.24
CA MET A 181 17.94 -14.71 6.55
C MET A 181 17.29 -14.60 7.93
N SER A 182 18.09 -14.35 8.97
CA SER A 182 17.60 -14.28 10.35
C SER A 182 16.57 -13.17 10.52
N PHE A 183 16.83 -12.00 9.93
CA PHE A 183 15.90 -10.88 9.94
C PHE A 183 14.60 -11.19 9.19
N GLN A 184 14.69 -11.76 7.98
CA GLN A 184 13.50 -12.12 7.20
C GLN A 184 12.64 -13.19 7.91
N ASN A 185 13.27 -14.14 8.61
CA ASN A 185 12.54 -15.11 9.43
C ASN A 185 11.77 -14.43 10.58
N ASN A 186 12.41 -13.47 11.27
CA ASN A 186 11.75 -12.69 12.31
C ASN A 186 10.60 -11.84 11.74
N VAL A 187 10.78 -11.27 10.53
CA VAL A 187 9.73 -10.53 9.82
C VAL A 187 8.56 -11.44 9.45
N ALA A 188 8.81 -12.66 8.96
CA ALA A 188 7.76 -13.64 8.66
C ALA A 188 6.92 -13.97 9.90
N ASN A 189 7.57 -14.19 11.05
CA ASN A 189 6.89 -14.43 12.32
C ASN A 189 6.06 -13.22 12.77
N MET A 190 6.60 -12.00 12.60
CA MET A 190 5.88 -10.77 12.90
C MET A 190 4.65 -10.59 12.01
N TYR A 191 4.75 -10.87 10.70
CA TYR A 191 3.57 -10.87 9.81
C TYR A 191 2.52 -11.88 10.24
N ASN A 192 2.92 -13.09 10.63
CA ASN A 192 1.99 -14.10 11.13
C ASN A 192 1.22 -13.61 12.36
N SER A 193 1.90 -12.91 13.27
CA SER A 193 1.27 -12.26 14.44
C SER A 193 0.37 -11.08 14.06
N LEU A 194 0.74 -10.28 13.06
CA LEU A 194 -0.10 -9.17 12.59
C LEU A 194 -1.38 -9.62 11.86
N CYS A 195 -1.35 -10.83 11.30
CA CYS A 195 -2.39 -11.43 10.48
C CYS A 195 -3.41 -12.26 11.28
N SER A 196 -3.08 -12.74 12.49
CA SER A 196 -3.82 -13.82 13.15
C SER A 196 -5.31 -13.54 13.43
N ASP A 197 -5.72 -12.28 13.54
CA ASP A 197 -7.03 -11.91 14.07
C ASP A 197 -7.72 -10.79 13.27
N LYS A 198 -7.57 -10.78 11.93
CA LYS A 198 -8.12 -9.70 11.09
C LYS A 198 -8.90 -10.22 9.89
N ASP A 199 -10.17 -9.86 9.83
CA ASP A 199 -11.14 -10.31 8.82
C ASP A 199 -10.76 -9.97 7.37
N ASN A 200 -9.91 -8.96 7.15
CA ASN A 200 -9.50 -8.52 5.82
C ASN A 200 -8.15 -9.09 5.34
N TRP A 201 -7.57 -10.05 6.06
CA TRP A 201 -6.32 -10.69 5.68
C TRP A 201 -6.54 -12.04 5.00
N VAL A 202 -5.81 -12.27 3.92
CA VAL A 202 -5.79 -13.56 3.22
C VAL A 202 -4.35 -14.01 3.05
N LYS A 203 -4.01 -15.15 3.68
CA LYS A 203 -2.70 -15.78 3.48
C LYS A 203 -2.71 -16.57 2.18
N ILE A 204 -1.70 -16.34 1.34
CA ILE A 204 -1.52 -17.03 0.07
C ILE A 204 -0.15 -17.69 0.06
N ASN A 205 -0.13 -19.02 -0.06
CA ASN A 205 1.11 -19.74 -0.27
C ASN A 205 1.67 -19.41 -1.67
N ALA A 206 2.85 -18.79 -1.69
CA ALA A 206 3.56 -18.33 -2.88
C ALA A 206 4.61 -19.32 -3.41
N ALA A 207 4.57 -20.57 -2.91
CA ALA A 207 5.36 -21.72 -3.39
C ALA A 207 4.96 -22.22 -4.79
N GLY A 208 3.68 -22.06 -5.14
CA GLY A 208 3.15 -22.48 -6.44
C GLY A 208 3.69 -21.66 -7.62
N SER A 209 3.27 -22.01 -8.83
CA SER A 209 3.60 -21.23 -10.02
C SER A 209 3.03 -19.81 -9.92
N ILE A 210 3.65 -18.89 -10.67
CA ILE A 210 3.21 -17.48 -10.72
C ILE A 210 1.72 -17.40 -11.10
N GLU A 211 1.25 -18.22 -12.03
CA GLU A 211 -0.13 -18.21 -12.52
C GLU A 211 -1.13 -18.78 -11.51
N GLU A 212 -0.77 -19.82 -10.76
CA GLU A 212 -1.65 -20.38 -9.71
C GLU A 212 -1.87 -19.38 -8.57
N VAL A 213 -0.80 -18.71 -8.14
CA VAL A 213 -0.88 -17.64 -7.14
C VAL A 213 -1.69 -16.48 -7.69
N HIS A 214 -1.41 -16.07 -8.94
CA HIS A 214 -2.07 -14.94 -9.59
C HIS A 214 -3.58 -15.16 -9.71
N LYS A 215 -4.02 -16.35 -10.14
CA LYS A 215 -5.45 -16.69 -10.27
C LYS A 215 -6.20 -16.50 -8.94
N LYS A 216 -5.62 -17.00 -7.83
CA LYS A 216 -6.21 -16.82 -6.49
C LYS A 216 -6.32 -15.35 -6.10
N LEU A 217 -5.30 -14.56 -6.40
CA LEU A 217 -5.30 -13.12 -6.12
C LEU A 217 -6.40 -12.41 -6.91
N VAL A 218 -6.56 -12.73 -8.20
CA VAL A 218 -7.59 -12.13 -9.07
C VAL A 218 -8.99 -12.46 -8.57
N ASP A 219 -9.29 -13.74 -8.32
CA ASP A 219 -10.62 -14.19 -7.91
C ASP A 219 -11.08 -13.49 -6.63
N ILE A 220 -10.20 -13.42 -5.62
CA ILE A 220 -10.49 -12.78 -4.33
C ILE A 220 -10.61 -11.26 -4.51
N SER A 221 -9.72 -10.64 -5.30
CA SER A 221 -9.75 -9.18 -5.54
C SER A 221 -11.05 -8.73 -6.20
N LEU A 222 -11.52 -9.47 -7.22
CA LEU A 222 -12.77 -9.16 -7.92
C LEU A 222 -13.99 -9.23 -7.00
N ASN A 223 -14.01 -10.21 -6.08
CA ASN A 223 -15.08 -10.32 -5.09
C ASN A 223 -15.04 -9.14 -4.11
N THR A 224 -13.86 -8.83 -3.55
CA THR A 224 -13.72 -7.69 -2.64
C THR A 224 -14.13 -6.37 -3.30
N ILE A 225 -13.73 -6.11 -4.55
CA ILE A 225 -14.09 -4.87 -5.25
C ILE A 225 -15.62 -4.70 -5.29
N ARG A 226 -16.37 -5.75 -5.60
CA ARG A 226 -17.84 -5.72 -5.65
C ARG A 226 -18.47 -5.54 -4.26
N GLU A 227 -17.87 -6.08 -3.21
CA GLU A 227 -18.37 -5.96 -1.84
C GLU A 227 -18.20 -4.54 -1.30
N VAL A 228 -17.10 -3.86 -1.64
CA VAL A 228 -16.71 -2.59 -1.01
C VAL A 228 -17.05 -1.35 -1.83
N GLU A 229 -17.44 -1.49 -3.10
CA GLU A 229 -17.69 -0.37 -4.01
C GLU A 229 -18.70 0.67 -3.47
N SER A 230 -19.66 0.22 -2.65
CA SER A 230 -20.71 1.07 -2.06
C SER A 230 -20.47 1.43 -0.59
N LEU A 231 -19.39 0.92 0.02
CA LEU A 231 -19.04 1.17 1.41
C LEU A 231 -18.07 2.36 1.52
N PRO A 232 -18.06 3.12 2.62
CA PRO A 232 -17.06 4.16 2.83
C PRO A 232 -15.65 3.55 3.00
N LEU A 233 -14.62 4.27 2.54
CA LEU A 233 -13.23 3.95 2.84
C LEU A 233 -12.98 4.18 4.34
N LYS A 234 -12.52 3.14 5.05
CA LYS A 234 -12.22 3.21 6.48
C LYS A 234 -10.80 3.74 6.72
N SER A 235 -10.49 4.09 7.97
CA SER A 235 -9.13 4.41 8.42
C SER A 235 -8.55 3.29 9.27
N LEU A 236 -7.23 3.12 9.22
CA LEU A 236 -6.50 2.24 10.12
C LEU A 236 -6.55 2.84 11.52
N TYR A 237 -7.27 2.18 12.41
CA TYR A 237 -7.24 2.45 13.84
C TYR A 237 -6.53 1.28 14.51
N PHE A 238 -5.30 1.49 14.94
CA PHE A 238 -4.68 0.59 15.90
C PHE A 238 -5.21 1.01 17.26
N GLU A 239 -6.02 0.16 17.89
CA GLU A 239 -6.56 0.43 19.22
C GLU A 239 -5.44 0.84 20.18
N LYS A 240 -5.76 1.79 21.06
CA LYS A 240 -4.92 2.05 22.23
C LYS A 240 -5.17 0.87 23.17
N SER A 241 -4.18 -0.01 23.30
CA SER A 241 -4.07 -0.93 24.42
C SER A 241 -4.13 -0.18 25.75
#